data_AF-A0AB37REJ4-F1
#
_entry.id   AF-A0AB37REJ4-F1
#
_cell.length_a   1.000
_cell.length_b   1.000
_cell.length_c   1.000
_cell.angle_alpha   90.00
_cell.angle_beta   90.00
_cell.angle_gamma   90.00
#
_symmetry.space_group_name_H-M   'P 1'
#
loop_
_entity.id
_entity.type
_entity.pdbx_description
1 polymer ?
#
loop_
_entity_poly.entity_id
_entity_poly.type
_entity_poly.pdbx_seq_one_letter_code
_entity_poly.pdbx_strand_id
1 'polypeptide(L)' 'MYEEDIEHALRARKYNAIRADERELIDAITYDTDGIIKRHPRFGYSEEFIGELQEHDISVCDPDGNSDENWTFTLPPMY' A
#
# COMPACT_ATOMS: atom_id res chain seq x y z
N MET A 1 -33.28 -3.11 8.05
CA MET A 1 -32.19 -3.60 8.91
C MET A 1 -31.41 -4.71 8.20
N TYR A 2 -30.99 -4.47 6.95
CA TYR A 2 -30.21 -5.40 6.09
C TYR A 2 -29.16 -4.62 5.28
N GLU A 3 -29.45 -3.37 4.94
CA GLU A 3 -28.48 -2.45 4.31
C GLU A 3 -27.26 -2.19 5.19
N GLU A 4 -27.44 -1.97 6.50
CA GLU A 4 -26.33 -1.78 7.45
C GLU A 4 -25.40 -3.00 7.53
N ASP A 5 -25.93 -4.21 7.39
CA ASP A 5 -25.18 -5.47 7.47
C ASP A 5 -24.35 -5.71 6.20
N ILE A 6 -24.92 -5.41 5.03
CA ILE A 6 -24.24 -5.49 3.73
C ILE A 6 -23.14 -4.43 3.64
N GLU A 7 -23.42 -3.20 4.06
CA GLU A 7 -22.42 -2.13 4.10
C GLU A 7 -21.28 -2.48 5.06
N HIS A 8 -21.59 -3.03 6.23
CA HIS A 8 -20.57 -3.45 7.20
C HIS A 8 -19.69 -4.57 6.63
N ALA A 9 -20.28 -5.58 6.00
CA ALA A 9 -19.55 -6.67 5.36
C ALA A 9 -18.65 -6.19 4.21
N LEU A 10 -19.13 -5.24 3.39
CA LEU A 10 -18.34 -4.65 2.30
C LEU A 10 -17.18 -3.79 2.83
N ARG A 11 -17.41 -3.00 3.89
CA ARG A 11 -16.34 -2.23 4.56
C ARG A 11 -15.28 -3.15 5.16
N ALA A 12 -15.69 -4.21 5.85
CA ALA A 12 -14.77 -5.20 6.40
C ALA A 12 -13.94 -5.88 5.30
N ARG A 13 -14.56 -6.23 4.17
CA ARG A 13 -13.86 -6.82 3.02
C ARG A 13 -12.85 -5.85 2.41
N LYS A 14 -13.21 -4.57 2.24
CA LYS A 14 -12.28 -3.55 1.74
C LYS A 14 -11.09 -3.38 2.69
N TYR A 15 -11.35 -3.27 3.98
CA TYR A 15 -10.30 -3.15 5.01
C TYR A 15 -9.35 -4.34 5.00
N ASN A 16 -9.88 -5.57 4.93
CA ASN A 16 -9.05 -6.77 4.87
C ASN A 16 -8.21 -6.85 3.59
N ALA A 17 -8.73 -6.39 2.46
CA ALA A 17 -7.97 -6.33 1.21
C ALA A 17 -6.80 -5.34 1.30
N ILE A 18 -7.05 -4.13 1.81
CA ILE A 18 -6.01 -3.12 2.04
C ILE A 18 -4.90 -3.70 2.95
N ARG A 19 -5.27 -4.32 4.08
CA ARG A 19 -4.29 -4.93 4.99
C ARG A 19 -3.48 -6.07 4.38
N ALA A 20 -4.07 -6.82 3.45
CA ALA A 20 -3.35 -7.87 2.74
C ALA A 20 -2.29 -7.25 1.81
N ASP A 21 -2.67 -6.23 1.01
CA ASP A 21 -1.76 -5.48 0.14
C ASP A 21 -0.61 -4.81 0.94
N GLU A 22 -0.92 -4.21 2.09
CA GLU A 22 0.08 -3.59 3.01
C GLU A 22 1.12 -4.62 3.49
N ARG A 23 0.64 -5.79 3.91
CA ARG A 23 1.52 -6.87 4.36
C ARG A 23 2.40 -7.42 3.24
N GLU A 24 1.85 -7.57 2.04
CA GLU A 24 2.62 -7.97 0.87
C GLU A 24 3.67 -6.93 0.49
N LEU A 25 3.39 -5.64 0.67
CA LEU A 25 4.39 -4.60 0.46
C LEU A 25 5.51 -4.69 1.49
N ILE A 26 5.22 -4.86 2.78
CA ILE A 26 6.25 -5.03 3.82
C ILE A 26 7.16 -6.22 3.50
N ASP A 27 6.57 -7.33 3.07
CA ASP A 27 7.33 -8.52 2.66
C ASP A 27 8.24 -8.20 1.47
N ALA A 28 7.71 -7.52 0.45
CA ALA A 28 8.51 -7.06 -0.70
C ALA A 28 9.65 -6.14 -0.27
N ILE A 29 9.41 -5.16 0.60
CA ILE A 29 10.44 -4.25 1.12
C ILE A 29 11.55 -5.03 1.84
N THR A 30 11.18 -6.05 2.60
CA THR A 30 12.12 -6.85 3.40
C THR A 30 13.07 -7.66 2.51
N TYR A 31 12.61 -8.13 1.35
CA TYR A 31 13.38 -8.98 0.45
C TYR A 31 13.87 -8.26 -0.81
N ASP A 32 13.56 -6.98 -0.99
CA ASP A 32 13.97 -6.22 -2.14
C ASP A 32 15.47 -5.92 -2.12
N THR A 33 16.07 -5.97 -3.31
CA THR A 33 17.51 -5.73 -3.52
C THR A 33 17.78 -4.61 -4.53
N ASP A 34 16.75 -4.11 -5.22
CA ASP A 34 16.87 -3.13 -6.31
C ASP A 34 16.67 -1.68 -5.80
N GLY A 35 16.02 -1.53 -4.65
CA GLY A 35 15.66 -0.27 -4.03
C GLY A 35 14.38 0.35 -4.61
N ILE A 36 13.72 -0.28 -5.59
CA ILE A 36 12.51 0.24 -6.23
C ILE A 36 11.47 -0.88 -6.34
N ILE A 37 10.31 -0.67 -5.69
CA ILE A 37 9.19 -1.61 -5.71
C ILE A 37 8.00 -0.95 -6.41
N LYS A 38 7.46 -1.61 -7.44
CA LYS A 38 6.22 -1.18 -8.11
C LYS A 38 5.07 -2.12 -7.76
N ARG A 39 3.92 -1.58 -7.36
CA ARG A 39 2.73 -2.35 -6.99
C ARG A 39 1.44 -1.69 -7.49
N HIS A 40 0.44 -2.52 -7.76
CA HIS A 40 -0.90 -2.09 -8.17
C HIS A 40 -1.94 -2.62 -7.18
N PRO A 41 -2.05 -2.02 -5.98
CA PRO A 41 -3.03 -2.43 -4.97
C PRO A 41 -4.46 -2.22 -5.49
N ARG A 42 -5.39 -3.08 -5.08
CA ARG A 42 -6.76 -3.01 -5.59
C ARG A 42 -7.57 -1.82 -5.07
N PHE A 43 -7.24 -1.35 -3.87
CA PHE A 43 -7.96 -0.28 -3.17
C PHE A 43 -7.05 0.87 -2.72
N GLY A 44 -5.77 0.82 -3.06
CA GLY A 44 -4.75 1.70 -2.48
C GLY A 44 -4.26 1.24 -1.10
N TYR A 45 -3.34 2.01 -0.55
CA TYR A 45 -2.81 1.83 0.80
C TYR A 45 -3.48 2.80 1.78
N SER A 46 -3.50 2.47 3.07
CA SER A 46 -4.02 3.41 4.07
C SER A 46 -3.06 4.59 4.27
N GLU A 47 -3.62 5.75 4.64
CA GLU A 47 -2.81 6.95 4.93
C GLU A 47 -1.87 6.74 6.12
N GLU A 48 -2.32 5.99 7.13
CA GLU A 48 -1.50 5.60 8.29
C GLU A 48 -0.25 4.83 7.83
N PHE A 49 -0.45 3.82 6.99
CA PHE A 49 0.65 3.00 6.47
C PHE A 49 1.60 3.78 5.57
N ILE A 50 1.09 4.66 4.69
CA ILE A 50 1.94 5.53 3.87
C ILE A 50 2.79 6.45 4.74
N GLY A 51 2.20 7.00 5.82
CA GLY A 51 2.93 7.81 6.79
C GLY A 51 4.07 7.03 7.44
N GLU A 52 3.80 5.81 7.92
CA GLU A 52 4.82 4.94 8.51
C GLU A 52 5.97 4.67 7.52
N LEU A 53 5.68 4.39 6.24
CA LEU A 53 6.72 4.20 5.22
C LEU A 53 7.59 5.44 5.06
N GLN A 54 6.99 6.63 5.00
CA GLN A 54 7.72 7.89 4.85
C GLN A 54 8.57 8.22 6.08
N GLU A 55 8.13 7.87 7.29
CA GLU A 55 8.93 7.97 8.52
C GLU A 55 10.17 7.08 8.50
N HIS A 56 10.13 6.00 7.71
CA HIS A 56 11.25 5.08 7.48
C HIS A 56 12.08 5.46 6.23
N ASP A 57 12.02 6.71 5.77
CA ASP A 57 12.73 7.23 4.58
C ASP A 57 12.33 6.54 3.26
N ILE A 58 11.18 5.86 3.21
CA ILE A 58 10.67 5.25 1.98
C ILE A 58 9.86 6.29 1.20
N SER A 59 10.31 6.61 -0.01
CA SER A 59 9.59 7.51 -0.89
C SER A 59 8.41 6.80 -1.54
N VAL A 60 7.20 7.34 -1.36
CA VAL A 60 5.96 6.81 -1.92
C VAL A 60 5.47 7.73 -3.03
N CYS A 61 5.35 7.21 -4.24
CA CYS A 61 4.70 7.89 -5.36
C CYS A 61 3.41 7.15 -5.73
N ASP A 62 2.29 7.85 -5.61
CA ASP A 62 0.99 7.37 -6.03
C ASP A 62 0.83 7.46 -7.57
N PRO A 63 -0.05 6.63 -8.15
CA PRO A 63 -0.29 6.59 -9.59
C PRO A 63 -1.10 7.79 -10.12
N ASP A 64 -1.76 8.58 -9.25
CA ASP A 64 -2.44 9.81 -9.66
C ASP A 64 -1.42 10.95 -9.87
N GLY A 65 -0.31 10.93 -9.13
CA GLY A 65 0.81 11.87 -9.22
C GLY A 65 1.86 11.54 -10.28
N ASN A 66 1.85 10.32 -10.84
CA ASN A 66 2.82 9.85 -11.83
C ASN A 66 2.11 9.30 -13.08
N SER A 67 2.67 9.45 -14.28
CA SER A 67 2.10 8.82 -15.50
C SER A 67 2.18 7.28 -15.51
N ASP A 68 2.47 6.67 -14.37
CA ASP A 68 2.61 5.24 -14.14
C ASP A 68 1.32 4.77 -13.45
N GLU A 69 0.70 3.71 -13.95
CA GLU A 69 -0.53 3.16 -13.35
C GLU A 69 -0.26 2.53 -11.98
N ASN A 70 1.02 2.35 -11.60
CA ASN A 70 1.44 1.67 -10.39
C ASN A 70 1.91 2.65 -9.31
N TRP A 71 1.66 2.26 -8.06
CA TRP A 71 2.37 2.83 -6.93
C TRP A 71 3.85 2.46 -7.02
N THR A 72 4.71 3.45 -6.82
CA THR A 72 6.16 3.26 -6.81
C THR A 72 6.70 3.59 -5.42
N PHE A 73 7.44 2.66 -4.84
CA PHE A 73 8.09 2.77 -3.54
C PHE A 73 9.59 2.75 -3.77
N THR A 74 10.30 3.80 -3.32
CA THR A 74 11.76 3.87 -3.41
C THR A 74 12.34 3.74 -2.02
N LEU A 75 13.12 2.70 -1.81
CA LEU A 75 13.78 2.42 -0.55
C LEU A 75 15.05 3.27 -0.41
N PRO A 76 15.42 3.67 0.82
CA PRO A 76 16.71 4.30 1.05
C PRO A 76 17.84 3.30 0.72
N PRO A 77 19.03 3.80 0.31
CA PRO A 77 20.17 2.92 0.05
C PRO A 77 20.53 2.13 1.32
N MET A 78 20.55 0.79 1.21
CA MET A 78 21.07 -0.07 2.27
C MET A 78 22.59 0.14 2.37
N TYR A 79 23.05 0.80 3.44
CA TYR A 79 24.48 1.02 3.74
C TYR A 79 25.14 -0.22 4.36
#